data_AF-A0A1W9VEV6-F1
#
_entry.id   AF-A0A1W9VEV6-F1
#
_cell.length_a   1.000
_cell.length_b   1.000
_cell.length_c   1.000
_cell.angle_alpha   90.00
_cell.angle_beta   90.00
_cell.angle_gamma   90.00
#
_symmetry.space_group_name_H-M   'P 1'
#
loop_
_entity.id
_entity.type
_entity.pdbx_description
1 polymer ?
#
loop_
_entity_poly.entity_id
_entity_poly.type
_entity_poly.pdbx_seq_one_letter_code
_entity_poly.pdbx_strand_id
1 'polypeptide(L)'
;MAIIESTRQELLERVKANPEPGPLAGFRVQFEHAAENRLFYEAILNHVQGRQQIRDVLVNAIQEHLKEVAPNSSIPIEAVSNYLLGAVLQLMDWWLVNDMPYSIAEMETMLLSLIRQGIPSALGIEDFFNSSQEK
;
A
#
# COMPACT_ATOMS: atom_id res chain seq x y z
N MET A 1 0.48 -7.23 -20.29
CA MET A 1 1.66 -6.55 -19.68
C MET A 1 1.56 -5.04 -19.72
N ALA A 2 1.24 -4.39 -20.85
CA ALA A 2 1.16 -2.91 -20.93
C ALA A 2 0.22 -2.25 -19.90
N ILE A 3 -0.93 -2.87 -19.59
CA ILE A 3 -1.95 -2.28 -18.70
C ILE A 3 -1.48 -2.24 -17.23
N ILE A 4 -0.84 -3.29 -16.71
CA ILE A 4 -0.37 -3.31 -15.32
C ILE A 4 0.71 -2.24 -15.11
N GLU A 5 1.63 -2.12 -16.06
CA GLU A 5 2.70 -1.11 -15.97
C GLU A 5 2.14 0.31 -16.14
N SER A 6 1.16 0.53 -17.03
CA SER A 6 0.52 1.84 -17.13
C SER A 6 -0.24 2.22 -15.87
N THR A 7 -0.96 1.27 -15.26
CA THR A 7 -1.65 1.45 -13.97
C THR A 7 -0.66 1.75 -12.85
N ARG A 8 0.48 1.04 -12.80
CA ARG A 8 1.55 1.32 -11.85
C ARG A 8 2.09 2.74 -12.02
N GLN A 9 2.36 3.17 -13.26
CA GLN A 9 2.90 4.50 -13.50
C GLN A 9 1.92 5.61 -13.16
N GLU A 10 0.64 5.42 -13.51
CA GLU A 10 -0.42 6.35 -13.11
C GLU A 10 -0.47 6.51 -11.58
N LEU A 11 -0.42 5.39 -10.84
CA LEU A 11 -0.41 5.42 -9.38
C LEU A 11 0.82 6.15 -8.83
N LEU A 12 2.01 5.91 -9.38
CA LEU A 12 3.25 6.59 -8.97
C LEU A 12 3.17 8.10 -9.20
N GLU A 13 2.63 8.54 -10.33
CA GLU A 13 2.46 9.97 -10.61
C GLU A 13 1.46 10.63 -9.66
N ARG A 14 0.37 9.94 -9.30
CA ARG A 14 -0.58 10.45 -8.30
C ARG A 14 0.03 10.57 -6.90
N VAL A 15 0.82 9.58 -6.47
CA VAL A 15 1.51 9.63 -5.17
C VAL A 15 2.52 10.79 -5.14
N LYS A 16 3.25 11.02 -6.23
CA LYS A 16 4.17 12.18 -6.34
C LYS A 16 3.41 13.52 -6.33
N ALA A 17 2.24 13.58 -6.95
CA ALA A 17 1.43 14.80 -7.01
C ALA A 17 0.77 15.14 -5.67
N ASN A 18 0.47 14.13 -4.85
CA ASN A 18 -0.14 14.27 -3.53
C ASN A 18 0.78 13.65 -2.45
N PRO A 19 1.93 14.29 -2.16
CA PRO A 19 2.89 13.76 -1.20
C PRO A 19 2.30 13.81 0.21
N GLU A 20 1.93 12.66 0.75
CA GLU A 20 1.62 12.50 2.16
C GLU A 20 2.93 12.31 2.96
N PRO A 21 3.01 12.84 4.20
CA PRO A 21 4.22 12.70 5.01
C PRO A 21 4.38 11.27 5.54
N GLY A 22 5.59 10.72 5.39
CA GLY A 22 6.03 9.49 6.04
C GLY A 22 6.20 8.27 5.13
N PRO A 23 6.86 7.21 5.61
CA PRO A 23 7.18 6.01 4.82
C PRO A 23 5.96 5.11 4.54
N LEU A 24 4.82 5.43 5.15
CA LEU A 24 3.54 4.74 5.01
C LEU A 24 2.45 5.65 4.39
N ALA A 25 2.90 6.68 3.68
CA ALA A 25 2.09 7.62 2.91
C ALA A 25 1.52 7.00 1.63
N GLY A 26 0.42 7.56 1.13
CA GLY A 26 -0.12 7.25 -0.20
C GLY A 26 -1.10 6.08 -0.24
N PHE A 27 -1.53 5.55 0.90
CA PHE A 27 -2.60 4.54 0.92
C PHE A 27 -3.93 5.10 0.46
N ARG A 28 -4.22 6.37 0.79
CA ARG A 28 -5.39 7.07 0.28
C ARG A 28 -5.45 7.05 -1.25
N VAL A 29 -4.36 7.46 -1.89
CA VAL A 29 -4.21 7.48 -3.35
C VAL A 29 -4.42 6.09 -3.95
N GLN A 30 -3.97 5.03 -3.27
CA GLN A 30 -4.19 3.66 -3.72
C GLN A 30 -5.67 3.26 -3.68
N PHE A 31 -6.40 3.61 -2.60
CA PHE A 31 -7.84 3.35 -2.51
C PHE A 31 -8.66 4.22 -3.48
N GLU A 32 -8.27 5.48 -3.69
CA GLU A 32 -8.86 6.36 -4.72
C GLU A 32 -8.70 5.75 -6.12
N HIS A 33 -7.47 5.37 -6.47
CA HIS A 33 -7.18 4.74 -7.76
C HIS A 33 -7.92 3.41 -7.94
N ALA A 34 -8.06 2.61 -6.87
CA ALA A 34 -8.82 1.35 -6.89
C ALA A 34 -10.33 1.56 -7.10
N ALA A 35 -10.91 2.58 -6.47
CA ALA A 35 -12.32 2.93 -6.65
C ALA A 35 -12.62 3.37 -8.08
N GLU A 36 -11.77 4.23 -8.64
CA GLU A 36 -11.90 4.74 -10.01
C GLU A 36 -11.70 3.65 -11.06
N ASN A 37 -10.87 2.65 -10.76
CA ASN A 37 -10.53 1.54 -11.66
C ASN A 37 -11.12 0.20 -11.18
N ARG A 38 -12.28 0.22 -10.50
CA ARG A 38 -12.89 -0.95 -9.83
C ARG A 38 -12.88 -2.22 -10.69
N LEU A 39 -13.35 -2.14 -11.93
CA LEU A 39 -13.42 -3.30 -12.83
C LEU A 39 -12.05 -3.93 -13.12
N PHE A 40 -11.00 -3.09 -13.23
CA PHE A 40 -9.63 -3.57 -13.43
C PHE A 40 -9.16 -4.33 -12.19
N TYR A 41 -9.32 -3.73 -11.00
CA TYR A 41 -8.89 -4.35 -9.74
C TYR A 41 -9.67 -5.63 -9.43
N GLU A 42 -10.99 -5.65 -9.63
CA GLU A 42 -11.80 -6.87 -9.47
C GLU A 42 -11.35 -7.96 -10.44
N ALA A 43 -11.14 -7.64 -11.71
CA ALA A 43 -10.71 -8.64 -12.69
C ALA A 43 -9.33 -9.21 -12.34
N ILE A 44 -8.37 -8.35 -12.00
CA ILE A 44 -6.99 -8.78 -11.80
C ILE A 44 -6.76 -9.48 -10.45
N LEU A 45 -7.45 -9.05 -9.38
CA LEU A 45 -7.32 -9.65 -8.05
C LEU A 45 -8.02 -11.01 -7.96
N ASN A 46 -9.07 -11.25 -8.76
CA ASN A 46 -9.77 -12.54 -8.82
C ASN A 46 -9.08 -13.58 -9.71
N HIS A 47 -8.06 -13.19 -10.49
CA HIS A 47 -7.27 -14.11 -11.30
C HIS A 47 -5.91 -14.38 -10.65
N VAL A 48 -5.59 -15.64 -10.35
CA VAL A 48 -4.32 -16.06 -9.70
C VAL A 48 -3.09 -15.47 -10.38
N GLN A 49 -3.04 -15.52 -11.72
CA GLN A 49 -1.91 -14.98 -12.50
C GLN A 49 -1.86 -13.45 -12.43
N GLY A 50 -3.01 -12.78 -12.45
CA GLY A 50 -3.11 -11.32 -12.33
C GLY A 50 -2.67 -10.82 -10.96
N ARG A 51 -3.15 -11.49 -9.90
CA ARG A 51 -2.74 -11.25 -8.51
C ARG A 51 -1.24 -11.41 -8.33
N GLN A 52 -0.64 -12.46 -8.88
CA GLN A 52 0.81 -12.66 -8.82
C GLN A 52 1.57 -11.56 -9.58
N GLN A 53 1.11 -11.19 -10.78
CA GLN A 53 1.76 -10.15 -11.58
C GLN A 53 1.76 -8.78 -10.88
N ILE A 54 0.62 -8.36 -10.32
CA ILE A 54 0.56 -7.14 -9.52
C ILE A 54 1.47 -7.25 -8.31
N ARG A 55 1.49 -8.40 -7.65
CA ARG A 55 2.33 -8.62 -6.46
C ARG A 55 3.81 -8.43 -6.79
N ASP A 56 4.30 -9.05 -7.86
CA ASP A 56 5.71 -8.99 -8.26
C ASP A 56 6.15 -7.55 -8.59
N VAL A 57 5.28 -6.78 -9.26
CA VAL A 57 5.55 -5.37 -9.60
C VAL A 57 5.58 -4.49 -8.35
N LEU A 58 4.61 -4.65 -7.47
CA LEU A 58 4.46 -3.76 -6.30
C LEU A 58 5.42 -4.11 -5.17
N VAL A 59 5.74 -5.39 -4.95
CA VAL A 59 6.62 -5.79 -3.83
C VAL A 59 8.01 -5.23 -4.02
N ASN A 60 8.52 -5.22 -5.26
CA ASN A 60 9.84 -4.67 -5.57
C ASN A 60 9.89 -3.16 -5.31
N ALA A 61 8.85 -2.42 -5.72
CA ALA A 61 8.76 -0.98 -5.45
C ALA A 61 8.71 -0.66 -3.94
N ILE A 62 7.95 -1.44 -3.16
CA ILE A 62 7.91 -1.30 -1.70
C ILE A 62 9.28 -1.63 -1.09
N GLN A 63 9.94 -2.69 -1.55
CA GLN A 63 11.26 -3.06 -1.04
C GLN A 63 12.31 -1.97 -1.31
N GLU A 64 12.34 -1.42 -2.51
CA GLU A 64 13.24 -0.32 -2.89
C GLU A 64 13.01 0.88 -1.96
N HIS A 65 11.77 1.31 -1.79
CA HIS A 65 11.43 2.41 -0.90
C HIS A 65 11.84 2.13 0.55
N LEU A 66 11.50 0.95 1.09
CA LEU A 66 11.81 0.60 2.48
C LEU A 66 13.32 0.48 2.74
N LYS A 67 14.11 0.04 1.77
CA LYS A 67 15.59 0.04 1.88
C LYS A 67 16.17 1.45 2.00
N GLU A 68 15.56 2.43 1.36
CA GLU A 68 16.00 3.83 1.42
C GLU A 68 15.64 4.48 2.77
N VAL A 69 14.41 4.28 3.25
CA VAL A 69 13.90 4.95 4.45
C VAL A 69 14.19 4.22 5.76
N ALA A 70 14.44 2.91 5.70
CA ALA A 70 14.71 2.06 6.87
C ALA A 70 15.88 1.08 6.60
N PRO A 71 17.09 1.58 6.33
CA PRO A 71 18.24 0.74 6.00
C PRO A 71 18.67 -0.21 7.13
N ASN A 72 18.27 0.08 8.38
CA ASN A 72 18.62 -0.68 9.58
C ASN A 72 17.42 -1.47 10.15
N SER A 73 16.49 -1.90 9.31
CA SER A 73 15.31 -2.67 9.70
C SER A 73 15.69 -3.91 10.53
N SER A 74 14.93 -4.16 11.61
CA SER A 74 15.15 -5.30 12.52
C SER A 74 14.64 -6.62 11.93
N ILE A 75 13.66 -6.53 11.02
CA ILE A 75 13.14 -7.63 10.21
C ILE A 75 13.65 -7.48 8.78
N PRO A 76 13.92 -8.57 8.03
CA PRO A 76 14.26 -8.47 6.62
C PRO A 76 13.23 -7.65 5.83
N ILE A 77 13.69 -6.65 5.07
CA ILE A 77 12.82 -5.77 4.28
C ILE A 77 11.87 -6.57 3.37
N GLU A 78 12.36 -7.66 2.78
CA GLU A 78 11.55 -8.55 1.96
C GLU A 78 10.31 -9.09 2.70
N ALA A 79 10.46 -9.48 3.97
CA ALA A 79 9.36 -9.99 4.78
C ALA A 79 8.36 -8.87 5.12
N VAL A 80 8.86 -7.68 5.48
CA VAL A 80 8.02 -6.51 5.78
C VAL A 80 7.22 -6.09 4.54
N SER A 81 7.87 -6.00 3.37
CA SER A 81 7.22 -5.65 2.11
C SER A 81 6.15 -6.66 1.71
N ASN A 82 6.42 -7.96 1.88
CA ASN A 82 5.45 -9.01 1.58
C ASN A 82 4.22 -8.96 2.48
N TYR A 83 4.43 -8.71 3.79
CA TYR A 83 3.34 -8.53 4.74
C TYR A 83 2.50 -7.29 4.39
N LEU A 84 3.17 -6.14 4.18
CA LEU A 84 2.49 -4.88 3.92
C LEU A 84 1.65 -4.94 2.64
N LEU A 85 2.25 -5.43 1.55
CA LEU A 85 1.54 -5.59 0.28
C LEU A 85 0.38 -6.58 0.40
N GLY A 86 0.58 -7.68 1.12
CA GLY A 86 -0.47 -8.65 1.38
C GLY A 86 -1.65 -8.04 2.13
N ALA A 87 -1.40 -7.27 3.18
CA ALA A 87 -2.43 -6.59 3.96
C ALA A 87 -3.22 -5.58 3.11
N VAL A 88 -2.52 -4.75 2.33
CA VAL A 88 -3.13 -3.75 1.44
C VAL A 88 -4.02 -4.42 0.39
N LEU A 89 -3.46 -5.38 -0.36
CA LEU A 89 -4.20 -6.04 -1.45
C LEU A 89 -5.41 -6.82 -0.91
N GLN A 90 -5.25 -7.52 0.21
CA GLN A 90 -6.36 -8.30 0.79
C GLN A 90 -7.48 -7.40 1.32
N LEU A 91 -7.15 -6.29 1.95
CA LEU A 91 -8.13 -5.34 2.47
C LEU A 91 -8.85 -4.60 1.33
N MET A 92 -8.12 -4.22 0.28
CA MET A 92 -8.66 -3.61 -0.94
C MET A 92 -9.59 -4.58 -1.69
N ASP A 93 -9.18 -5.84 -1.87
CA ASP A 93 -9.99 -6.90 -2.50
C ASP A 93 -11.34 -7.06 -1.77
N TRP A 94 -11.29 -7.19 -0.44
CA TRP A 94 -12.50 -7.28 0.38
C TRP A 94 -13.39 -6.04 0.23
N TRP A 95 -12.81 -4.84 0.27
CA TRP A 95 -13.57 -3.60 0.16
C TRP A 95 -14.28 -3.46 -1.18
N LEU A 96 -13.60 -3.78 -2.29
CA LEU A 96 -14.16 -3.71 -3.64
C LEU A 96 -15.27 -4.75 -3.85
N VAL A 97 -15.03 -6.00 -3.43
CA VAL A 97 -16.00 -7.11 -3.58
C VAL A 97 -17.29 -6.88 -2.78
N ASN A 98 -17.22 -6.11 -1.68
CA ASN A 98 -18.38 -5.79 -0.85
C ASN A 98 -19.02 -4.44 -1.20
N ASP A 99 -18.84 -3.97 -2.45
CA ASP A 99 -19.41 -2.71 -2.96
C ASP A 99 -18.97 -1.45 -2.18
N MET A 100 -17.72 -1.43 -1.74
CA MET A 100 -17.09 -0.30 -1.04
C MET A 100 -17.91 0.17 0.18
N PRO A 101 -18.11 -0.67 1.21
CA PRO A 101 -19.03 -0.38 2.32
C PRO A 101 -18.54 0.74 3.26
N TYR A 102 -17.28 1.15 3.10
CA TYR A 102 -16.65 2.25 3.83
C TYR A 102 -16.11 3.28 2.85
N SER A 103 -16.02 4.54 3.27
CA SER A 103 -15.36 5.58 2.50
C SER A 103 -13.85 5.32 2.38
N ILE A 104 -13.23 5.95 1.40
CA ILE A 104 -11.77 5.85 1.18
C ILE A 104 -10.98 6.31 2.43
N ALA A 105 -11.42 7.39 3.08
CA ALA A 105 -10.78 7.89 4.30
C ALA A 105 -10.90 6.91 5.47
N GLU A 106 -12.04 6.21 5.59
CA GLU A 106 -12.21 5.16 6.60
C GLU A 106 -11.31 3.96 6.30
N MET A 107 -11.19 3.54 5.03
CA MET A 107 -10.30 2.44 4.62
C MET A 107 -8.83 2.75 4.90
N GLU A 108 -8.38 3.96 4.56
CA GLU A 108 -7.06 4.46 4.89
C GLU A 108 -6.83 4.42 6.42
N THR A 109 -7.76 4.97 7.19
CA THR A 109 -7.66 5.01 8.66
C THR A 109 -7.59 3.61 9.27
N MET A 110 -8.41 2.67 8.78
CA MET A 110 -8.40 1.28 9.23
C MET A 110 -7.07 0.59 8.90
N LEU A 111 -6.59 0.71 7.67
CA LEU A 111 -5.32 0.13 7.25
C LEU A 111 -4.17 0.67 8.10
N LEU A 112 -4.06 2.00 8.23
CA LEU A 112 -3.03 2.66 9.02
C LEU A 112 -3.09 2.17 10.47
N SER A 113 -4.28 2.07 11.06
CA SER A 113 -4.46 1.58 12.42
C SER A 113 -3.99 0.13 12.61
N LEU A 114 -4.24 -0.74 11.62
CA LEU A 114 -3.81 -2.14 11.65
C LEU A 114 -2.28 -2.29 11.56
N ILE A 115 -1.60 -1.40 10.82
CA ILE A 115 -0.15 -1.50 10.61
C ILE A 115 0.68 -0.59 11.54
N ARG A 116 0.02 0.33 12.27
CA ARG A 116 0.62 1.42 13.05
C ARG A 116 1.71 0.99 14.03
N GLN A 117 1.59 -0.20 14.62
CA GLN A 117 2.54 -0.68 15.62
C GLN A 117 3.55 -1.66 15.02
N GLY A 118 3.07 -2.62 14.21
CA GLY A 118 3.90 -3.69 13.68
C GLY A 118 4.96 -3.22 12.69
N ILE A 119 4.60 -2.33 11.76
CA ILE A 119 5.54 -1.90 10.71
C ILE A 119 6.64 -0.98 11.27
N PRO A 120 6.34 0.05 12.07
CA PRO A 120 7.39 0.92 12.60
C PRO A 120 8.41 0.18 13.46
N SER A 121 7.95 -0.74 14.32
CA SER A 121 8.86 -1.55 15.15
C SER A 121 9.69 -2.51 14.28
N ALA A 122 9.08 -3.15 13.28
CA ALA A 122 9.80 -4.00 12.33
C ALA A 122 10.90 -3.24 11.55
N LEU A 123 10.63 -1.98 11.21
CA LEU A 123 11.56 -1.11 10.48
C LEU A 123 12.54 -0.34 11.39
N GLY A 124 12.39 -0.43 12.72
CA GLY A 124 13.22 0.30 13.68
C GLY A 124 12.99 1.82 13.68
N ILE A 125 11.77 2.27 13.36
CA ILE A 125 11.38 3.69 13.22
C ILE A 125 10.28 4.09 14.22
N GLU A 126 10.35 3.55 15.44
CA GLU A 126 9.29 3.60 16.47
C GLU A 126 8.81 5.03 16.82
N ASP A 127 9.65 6.05 16.64
CA ASP A 127 9.32 7.46 16.92
C ASP A 127 8.50 8.16 15.82
N PHE A 128 8.27 7.52 14.66
CA PHE A 128 7.72 8.21 13.49
C PHE A 128 6.25 8.62 13.64
N PHE A 129 5.40 7.77 14.23
CA PHE A 129 3.97 8.06 14.39
C PHE A 129 3.63 8.94 15.61
N ASN A 130 4.57 9.09 16.55
CA ASN A 130 4.39 9.94 17.73
C ASN A 130 4.59 11.43 17.39
N SER A 131 5.41 11.74 16.38
CA SER A 131 5.70 13.13 15.95
C SER A 131 4.59 13.79 15.12
N SER A 132 3.67 13.01 14.54
CA SER A 132 2.55 13.54 13.72
C SER A 132 1.30 13.91 14.54
N GLN A 133 1.37 13.83 15.87
CA GLN A 133 0.28 14.19 16.80
C GLN A 133 0.62 15.44 17.64
N GLU A 134 1.79 16.07 17.46
CA GLU A 134 2.23 17.26 18.21
C GLU A 134 2.05 18.59 17.46
N LYS A 135 1.17 18.67 16.45
CA LYS A 135 0.79 19.97 15.84
C LYS A 135 -0.71 20.13 15.68
#